data_AF-A0ABD0PL44-F1
#
_entry.id   AF-A0ABD0PL44-F1
#
_cell.length_a   1.000
_cell.length_b   1.000
_cell.length_c   1.000
_cell.angle_alpha   90.00
_cell.angle_beta   90.00
_cell.angle_gamma   90.00
#
_symmetry.space_group_name_H-M   'P 1'
#
loop_
_entity.id
_entity.type
_entity.pdbx_description
1 polymer ?
#
loop_
_entity_poly.entity_id
_entity_poly.type
_entity_poly.pdbx_seq_one_letter_code
_entity_poly.pdbx_strand_id
1 'polypeptide(L)'
;MEWLAPALERDLGIDQRQTGPGQRPNELVVLVPTRWVMALRNKRVTRCARYECFSEGDICTLLQRSQMKLPSGWTRVCIQGLRKRKLGYRLAREPGCHWEGLSQDSFMTLMQG
;
A
#
# COMPACT_ATOMS: atom_id res chain seq x y z
N MET A 1 -11.19 5.45 -5.64
CA MET A 1 -10.60 6.41 -4.69
C MET A 1 -9.18 6.68 -5.15
N GLU A 2 -8.99 7.73 -5.95
CA GLU A 2 -7.79 7.91 -6.79
C GLU A 2 -6.49 8.21 -6.01
N TRP A 3 -6.56 8.56 -4.72
CA TRP A 3 -5.37 8.90 -3.95
C TRP A 3 -4.65 7.70 -3.32
N LEU A 4 -5.32 6.55 -3.14
CA LEU A 4 -4.73 5.46 -2.36
C LEU A 4 -3.58 4.78 -3.12
N ALA A 5 -3.76 4.48 -4.42
CA ALA A 5 -2.71 3.87 -5.23
C ALA A 5 -1.44 4.77 -5.33
N PRO A 6 -1.54 6.08 -5.63
CA PRO A 6 -0.39 6.99 -5.56
C PRO A 6 0.28 7.06 -4.18
N ALA A 7 -0.51 6.96 -3.10
CA ALA A 7 0.05 6.94 -1.75
C ALA A 7 0.82 5.63 -1.45
N LEU A 8 0.35 4.47 -1.94
CA LEU A 8 1.08 3.20 -1.80
C LEU A 8 2.42 3.23 -2.54
N GLU A 9 2.44 3.79 -3.74
CA GLU A 9 3.67 3.93 -4.51
C GLU A 9 4.67 4.87 -3.81
N ARG A 10 4.20 6.04 -3.37
CA ARG A 10 5.06 7.03 -2.70
C ARG A 10 5.57 6.56 -1.33
N ASP A 11 4.67 6.06 -0.49
CA ASP A 11 4.96 5.82 0.94
C ASP A 11 5.50 4.41 1.21
N LEU A 12 5.13 3.43 0.37
CA LEU A 12 5.51 2.02 0.54
C LEU A 12 6.34 1.47 -0.63
N GLY A 13 6.49 2.23 -1.72
CA GLY A 13 7.23 1.81 -2.92
C GLY A 13 6.56 0.67 -3.68
N ILE A 14 5.24 0.49 -3.52
CA ILE A 14 4.49 -0.57 -4.20
C ILE A 14 4.13 -0.09 -5.60
N ASP A 15 4.59 -0.81 -6.61
CA ASP A 15 4.30 -0.50 -8.02
C ASP A 15 2.78 -0.60 -8.29
N GLN A 16 2.24 0.39 -9.00
CA GLN A 16 0.81 0.43 -9.34
C GLN A 16 0.37 -0.77 -10.18
N ARG A 17 1.27 -1.34 -11.00
CA ARG A 17 0.99 -2.56 -11.78
C ARG A 17 0.75 -3.78 -10.90
N GLN A 18 1.27 -3.78 -9.67
CA GLN A 18 1.07 -4.81 -8.67
C GLN A 18 -0.12 -4.53 -7.75
N THR A 19 -0.98 -3.59 -8.13
CA THR A 19 -2.12 -3.15 -7.35
C THR A 19 -3.42 -3.42 -8.11
N GLY A 20 -4.41 -3.95 -7.40
CA GLY A 20 -5.75 -4.24 -7.93
C GLY A 20 -6.84 -3.83 -6.96
N PRO A 21 -8.11 -3.82 -7.41
CA PRO A 21 -9.24 -3.46 -6.56
C PRO A 21 -9.45 -4.48 -5.42
N GLY A 22 -9.74 -3.98 -4.23
CA GLY A 22 -10.19 -4.80 -3.09
C GLY A 22 -11.68 -5.12 -3.13
N GLN A 23 -12.13 -5.90 -2.13
CA GLN A 23 -13.55 -6.27 -2.02
C GLN A 23 -14.40 -5.15 -1.39
N ARG A 24 -13.79 -4.29 -0.55
CA ARG A 24 -14.51 -3.21 0.11
C ARG A 24 -14.09 -1.84 -0.43
N PRO A 25 -14.92 -0.81 -0.21
CA PRO A 25 -14.52 0.56 -0.46
C PRO A 25 -13.23 0.90 0.30
N ASN A 26 -12.32 1.60 -0.37
CA ASN A 26 -11.02 2.03 0.17
C ASN A 26 -10.05 0.86 0.48
N GLU A 27 -10.27 -0.31 -0.11
CA GLU A 27 -9.31 -1.41 -0.10
C GLU A 27 -8.65 -1.59 -1.47
N LEU A 28 -7.36 -1.90 -1.46
CA LEU A 28 -6.61 -2.37 -2.63
C LEU A 28 -5.94 -3.70 -2.28
N VAL A 29 -5.89 -4.61 -3.24
CA VAL A 29 -5.10 -5.84 -3.13
C VAL A 29 -3.78 -5.60 -3.83
N VAL A 30 -2.69 -5.97 -3.18
CA VAL A 30 -1.35 -5.81 -3.75
C VAL A 30 -0.56 -7.11 -3.69
N LEU A 31 0.28 -7.33 -4.70
CA LEU A 31 1.22 -8.43 -4.75
C LEU A 31 2.59 -7.96 -4.25
N VAL A 32 3.07 -8.52 -3.14
CA VAL A 32 4.30 -8.07 -2.46
C VAL A 32 5.17 -9.26 -2.05
N PRO A 33 6.48 -9.06 -1.83
CA PRO A 33 7.32 -10.12 -1.25
C PRO A 33 6.88 -10.46 0.17
N THR A 34 6.87 -11.75 0.53
CA THR A 34 6.57 -12.20 1.91
C THR A 34 7.52 -11.57 2.92
N ARG A 35 8.81 -11.42 2.56
CA ARG A 35 9.82 -10.74 3.39
C ARG A 35 9.48 -9.27 3.68
N TRP A 36 8.83 -8.59 2.74
CA TRP A 36 8.43 -7.19 2.91
C TRP A 36 7.34 -7.07 3.97
N VAL A 37 6.36 -7.97 3.97
CA VAL A 37 5.31 -8.04 5.00
C VAL A 37 5.92 -8.31 6.38
N MET A 38 6.89 -9.21 6.45
CA MET A 38 7.61 -9.51 7.71
C MET A 38 8.40 -8.29 8.22
N ALA A 39 9.08 -7.55 7.32
CA ALA A 39 9.76 -6.32 7.68
C ALA A 39 8.78 -5.25 8.21
N LEU A 40 7.63 -5.08 7.52
CA LEU A 40 6.58 -4.16 7.93
C LEU A 40 6.05 -4.48 9.33
N ARG A 41 5.79 -5.77 9.62
CA ARG A 41 5.39 -6.24 10.96
C ARG A 41 6.42 -5.89 12.04
N ASN A 42 7.71 -5.91 11.68
CA ASN A 42 8.81 -5.53 12.54
C ASN A 42 9.10 -4.02 12.54
N LYS A 43 8.14 -3.18 12.11
CA LYS A 43 8.24 -1.72 12.03
C LYS A 43 9.38 -1.21 11.15
N ARG A 44 9.81 -2.01 10.16
CA ARG A 44 10.83 -1.64 9.18
C ARG A 44 10.16 -1.43 7.82
N VAL A 45 10.00 -0.17 7.43
CA VAL A 45 9.46 0.17 6.11
C VAL A 45 10.61 0.17 5.11
N THR A 46 10.72 -0.91 4.35
CA THR A 46 11.62 -1.00 3.19
C THR A 46 10.85 -0.75 1.91
N ARG A 47 11.51 -0.27 0.86
CA ARG A 47 10.89 -0.18 -0.48
C ARG A 47 10.44 -1.57 -0.93
N CYS A 48 9.20 -1.70 -1.43
CA CYS A 48 8.70 -2.96 -1.96
C CYS A 48 9.47 -3.33 -3.24
N ALA A 49 9.84 -4.62 -3.37
CA ALA A 49 10.42 -5.10 -4.61
C ALA A 49 9.33 -5.19 -5.69
N ARG A 50 9.71 -4.87 -6.92
CA ARG A 50 8.85 -5.01 -8.07
C ARG A 50 8.78 -6.48 -8.50
N TYR A 51 7.60 -6.94 -8.88
CA TYR A 51 7.42 -8.25 -9.49
C TYR A 51 7.76 -8.15 -10.97
N GLU A 52 8.78 -8.88 -11.40
CA GLU A 52 9.18 -8.94 -12.82
C GLU A 52 8.41 -10.06 -13.51
N CYS A 53 7.67 -9.70 -14.56
CA CYS A 53 6.94 -10.63 -15.41
C CYS A 53 6.93 -10.11 -16.84
N PHE A 54 6.66 -11.02 -17.78
CA PHE A 54 6.63 -10.71 -19.21
C PHE A 54 5.33 -10.03 -19.65
N SER A 55 4.23 -10.14 -18.88
CA SER A 55 2.96 -9.48 -19.21
C SER A 55 2.24 -8.87 -18.00
N GLU A 56 1.57 -7.73 -18.20
CA GLU A 56 0.71 -7.13 -17.17
C GLU A 56 -0.50 -8.00 -16.80
N GLY A 57 -1.00 -8.78 -17.78
CA GLY A 57 -2.09 -9.73 -17.56
C GLY A 57 -1.75 -10.82 -16.54
N ASP A 58 -0.49 -11.21 -16.44
CA ASP A 58 -0.04 -12.18 -15.44
C ASP A 58 -0.21 -11.63 -14.02
N ILE A 59 0.14 -10.35 -13.80
CA ILE A 59 0.01 -9.72 -12.49
C ILE A 59 -1.47 -9.57 -12.12
N CYS A 60 -2.31 -9.15 -13.06
CA CYS A 60 -3.75 -9.05 -12.84
C CYS A 60 -4.34 -10.41 -12.40
N THR A 61 -3.94 -11.50 -13.04
CA THR A 61 -4.34 -12.87 -12.64
C THR A 61 -3.88 -13.21 -11.23
N LEU A 62 -2.63 -12.88 -10.89
CA LEU A 62 -2.09 -13.12 -9.54
C LEU A 62 -2.82 -12.34 -8.45
N LEU A 63 -3.43 -11.20 -8.77
CA LEU A 63 -4.22 -10.40 -7.83
C LEU A 63 -5.65 -10.94 -7.63
N GLN A 64 -6.19 -11.75 -8.55
CA GLN A 64 -7.54 -12.30 -8.45
C GLN A 64 -7.67 -13.25 -7.26
N ARG A 65 -8.71 -13.09 -6.43
CA ARG A 65 -8.96 -13.93 -5.24
C ARG A 65 -9.00 -15.44 -5.54
N SER A 66 -9.53 -15.83 -6.70
CA SER A 66 -9.60 -17.22 -7.16
C SER A 66 -8.24 -17.86 -7.41
N GLN A 67 -7.20 -17.05 -7.69
CA GLN A 67 -5.86 -17.55 -7.91
C GLN A 67 -5.27 -18.04 -6.58
N MET A 68 -5.20 -19.36 -6.38
CA MET A 68 -4.68 -19.93 -5.12
C MET A 68 -3.16 -20.00 -5.09
N LYS A 69 -2.53 -20.30 -6.24
CA LYS A 69 -1.08 -20.46 -6.34
C LYS A 69 -0.43 -19.13 -6.66
N LEU A 70 0.43 -18.67 -5.77
CA LEU A 70 1.28 -17.49 -5.96
C LEU A 70 2.74 -17.91 -6.20
N PRO A 71 3.55 -17.03 -6.80
CA PRO A 71 4.99 -17.25 -6.93
C PRO A 71 5.65 -17.46 -5.55
N SER A 72 6.69 -18.31 -5.51
CA SER A 72 7.40 -18.57 -4.26
C SER A 72 8.00 -17.28 -3.68
N GLY A 73 7.80 -17.05 -2.39
CA GLY A 73 8.28 -15.84 -1.71
C GLY A 73 7.43 -14.59 -1.95
N TRP A 74 6.29 -14.72 -2.61
CA TRP A 74 5.32 -13.64 -2.84
C TRP A 74 3.99 -13.94 -2.17
N THR A 75 3.28 -12.87 -1.81
CA THR A 75 1.98 -12.96 -1.16
C THR A 75 1.08 -11.83 -1.63
N ARG A 76 -0.24 -12.04 -1.52
CA ARG A 76 -1.23 -10.99 -1.67
C ARG A 76 -1.56 -10.43 -0.30
N VAL A 77 -1.62 -9.11 -0.20
CA VAL A 77 -2.15 -8.45 1.00
C VAL A 77 -3.23 -7.46 0.61
N CYS A 78 -4.25 -7.33 1.47
CA CYS A 78 -5.24 -6.28 1.36
C CYS A 78 -4.75 -5.08 2.17
N ILE A 79 -4.72 -3.90 1.54
CA ILE A 79 -4.39 -2.63 2.17
C ILE A 79 -5.64 -1.76 2.21
N GLN A 80 -6.01 -1.36 3.41
CA GLN A 80 -7.14 -0.48 3.65
C GLN A 80 -6.65 0.95 3.92
N GLY A 81 -7.09 1.89 3.09
CA GLY A 81 -6.83 3.31 3.28
C GLY A 81 -7.82 3.94 4.27
N LEU A 82 -7.30 4.54 5.34
CA LEU A 82 -8.11 5.30 6.31
C LEU A 82 -7.70 6.78 6.29
N ARG A 83 -8.68 7.67 6.18
CA ARG A 83 -8.45 9.11 6.32
C ARG A 83 -8.59 9.50 7.79
N LYS A 84 -7.62 10.23 8.35
CA LYS A 84 -7.62 10.66 9.76
C LYS A 84 -8.94 11.33 10.19
N ARG A 85 -9.51 12.21 9.36
CA ARG A 85 -10.81 12.89 9.62
C ARG A 85 -12.02 11.95 9.69
N LYS A 86 -11.89 10.72 9.21
CA LYS A 86 -12.93 9.69 9.23
C LYS A 86 -12.72 8.65 10.34
N LEU A 87 -11.66 8.79 11.15
CA LEU A 87 -11.45 7.94 12.30
C LEU A 87 -12.20 8.51 13.49
N GLY A 88 -13.07 7.70 14.12
CA GLY A 88 -13.77 8.07 15.36
C GLY A 88 -12.85 8.14 16.59
N TYR A 89 -11.54 7.94 16.42
CA TYR A 89 -10.55 7.99 17.47
C TYR A 89 -9.24 8.58 16.94
N ARG A 90 -8.42 9.15 17.84
CA ARG A 90 -7.09 9.65 17.50
C ARG A 90 -6.14 8.46 17.36
N LEU A 91 -5.45 8.36 16.22
CA LEU A 91 -4.30 7.45 16.09
C LEU A 91 -3.20 7.90 17.06
N ALA A 92 -2.68 6.98 17.86
CA ALA A 92 -1.50 7.24 18.69
C ALA A 92 -0.36 7.71 17.78
N ARG A 93 0.05 8.97 17.94
CA ARG A 93 1.26 9.49 17.33
C ARG A 93 2.36 9.21 18.34
N GLU A 94 3.22 8.23 18.06
CA GLU A 94 4.42 8.02 18.87
C GLU A 94 5.18 9.36 18.97
N PRO A 95 5.43 9.90 20.17
CA PRO A 95 6.25 11.08 20.34
C PRO A 95 7.70 10.70 20.03
N GLY A 96 8.15 10.95 18.80
CA GLY A 96 9.53 10.67 18.38
C GLY A 96 9.68 10.11 16.96
N CYS A 97 8.60 9.72 16.28
CA CYS A 97 8.66 9.45 14.84
C CYS A 97 8.63 10.77 14.08
N HIS A 98 9.82 11.37 13.95
CA HIS A 98 10.05 12.43 13.01
C HIS A 98 9.92 11.87 11.59
N TRP A 99 8.79 12.13 10.94
CA TRP A 99 8.64 11.93 9.50
C TRP A 99 9.36 13.07 8.79
N GLU A 100 10.67 13.10 8.95
CA GLU A 100 11.59 14.02 8.27
C GLU A 100 11.72 13.53 6.83
N GLY A 101 10.98 14.13 5.89
CA GLY A 101 11.17 13.85 4.46
C GLY A 101 9.94 13.90 3.56
N LEU A 102 8.73 14.07 4.09
CA LEU A 102 7.57 14.41 3.25
C LEU A 102 7.19 15.86 3.55
N SER A 103 7.60 16.75 2.63
CA SER A 103 7.26 18.17 2.60
C SER A 103 5.83 18.38 3.11
N GLN A 104 5.73 19.27 4.10
CA GLN A 104 4.51 19.68 4.77
C GLN A 104 3.46 20.25 3.79
N ASP A 105 3.84 20.48 2.53
CA ASP A 105 3.04 21.14 1.51
C ASP A 105 2.07 20.20 0.77
N SER A 106 2.14 18.88 0.95
CA SER A 106 1.37 17.94 0.11
C SER A 106 -0.01 17.52 0.65
N PHE A 107 -0.48 18.00 1.81
CA PHE A 107 -1.80 17.56 2.31
C PHE A 107 -2.68 18.61 3.02
N MET A 108 -2.13 19.74 3.49
CA MET A 108 -2.92 20.75 4.21
C MET A 108 -3.57 21.80 3.29
N THR A 109 -3.06 22.00 2.08
CA THR A 109 -3.48 23.13 1.22
C THR A 109 -4.80 22.90 0.47
N LEU A 110 -5.31 21.67 0.38
CA LEU A 110 -6.52 21.39 -0.42
C LEU A 110 -7.84 21.37 0.38
N MET A 111 -7.82 21.80 1.65
CA MET A 111 -9.03 21.82 2.51
C MET A 111 -9.47 23.23 2.90
N GLN A 112 -8.90 24.27 2.27
CA GLN A 112 -9.43 25.63 2.31
C GLN A 112 -9.92 25.98 0.91
N GLY A 113 -11.23 25.81 0.71
CA GLY A 113 -11.94 26.00 -0.55
C GLY A 113 -13.31 25.37 -0.46
#